data_AF-A0A520MES5-F1
#
_entry.id   AF-A0A520MES5-F1
#
_cell.length_a   1.000
_cell.length_b   1.000
_cell.length_c   1.000
_cell.angle_alpha   90.00
_cell.angle_beta   90.00
_cell.angle_gamma   90.00
#
_symmetry.space_group_name_H-M   'P 1'
#
loop_
_entity.id
_entity.type
_entity.pdbx_description
1 polymer ?
#
loop_
_entity_poly.entity_id
_entity_poly.type
_entity_poly.pdbx_seq_one_letter_code
_entity_poly.pdbx_strand_id
1 'polypeptide(L)'
;MLSDPIFILSVIGMSSCVIFWMKDTIKSSEEENFITRNISTVATLFGLMMLYSIFINAGDLGIILFIGSIIAFLVLMVGVVIGNSSIIQTSRGYFIPIFLIFVLRTFIYEPYQIPSGSMLPGLQKGDFLVVNKNSYGLKVNRTGKSFVIKNDPEYGDVVVFIPPHNPVPYVKRLIGMPGDSVRIINKQIFINGKAISREFIETETTTITKRYRDSSGNITTRDMDVTIDLYYEEHGNKKYITRNIRGENIQYPSEWTIPSNHYFVMGDNRDNSNDSTKDVGFVPRDNFFGEADYLFMTWECWTCMPYFSRVGKIN
;
A
#
# COMPACT_ATOMS: atom_id res chain seq x y z
N MET A 1 7.67 -1.44 15.47
CA MET A 1 6.96 -2.69 15.76
C MET A 1 7.82 -3.72 16.49
N LEU A 2 8.91 -4.25 15.90
CA LEU A 2 9.69 -5.33 16.52
C LEU A 2 10.35 -4.98 17.87
N SER A 3 10.56 -3.69 18.13
CA SER A 3 11.07 -3.15 19.40
C SER A 3 9.99 -2.77 20.40
N ASP A 4 8.69 -2.89 20.05
CA ASP A 4 7.60 -2.53 20.95
C ASP A 4 7.47 -3.58 22.07
N PRO A 5 7.56 -3.20 23.36
CA PRO A 5 7.38 -4.11 24.48
C PRO A 5 6.07 -4.90 24.43
N ILE A 6 4.96 -4.29 23.96
CA ILE A 6 3.65 -4.95 23.87
C ILE A 6 3.71 -6.06 22.82
N PHE A 7 4.34 -5.77 21.67
CA PHE A 7 4.55 -6.76 20.61
C PHE A 7 5.38 -7.94 21.13
N ILE A 8 6.52 -7.68 21.76
CA ILE A 8 7.41 -8.71 22.28
C ILE A 8 6.69 -9.58 23.32
N LEU A 9 5.98 -8.95 24.26
CA LEU A 9 5.21 -9.65 25.29
C LEU A 9 4.12 -10.53 24.67
N SER A 10 3.41 -10.02 23.65
CA SER A 10 2.36 -10.80 22.97
C SER A 10 2.92 -12.03 22.25
N VAL A 11 4.06 -11.90 21.57
CA VAL A 11 4.73 -13.02 20.88
C VAL A 11 5.22 -14.07 21.87
N ILE A 12 5.83 -13.66 22.98
CA ILE A 12 6.28 -14.57 24.04
C ILE A 12 5.08 -15.27 24.69
N GLY A 13 4.01 -14.54 24.99
CA GLY A 13 2.78 -15.07 25.57
C GLY A 13 2.11 -16.11 24.69
N MET A 14 1.91 -15.79 23.40
CA MET A 14 1.36 -16.75 22.44
C MET A 14 2.25 -17.98 22.26
N SER A 15 3.57 -17.80 22.13
CA SER A 15 4.52 -18.92 22.01
C SER A 15 4.48 -19.82 23.24
N SER A 16 4.36 -19.24 24.43
CA SER A 16 4.22 -19.99 25.68
C SER A 16 2.93 -20.81 25.70
N CYS A 17 1.79 -20.24 25.30
CA CYS A 17 0.53 -20.98 25.17
C CYS A 17 0.67 -22.18 24.22
N VAL A 18 1.30 -22.00 23.06
CA VAL A 18 1.52 -23.11 22.12
C VAL A 18 2.37 -24.22 22.74
N ILE A 19 3.46 -23.87 23.43
CA ILE A 19 4.33 -24.85 24.10
C ILE A 19 3.58 -25.60 25.21
N PHE A 20 2.80 -24.90 26.03
CA PHE A 20 2.00 -25.54 27.08
C PHE A 20 0.95 -26.49 26.51
N TRP A 21 0.24 -26.06 25.46
CA TRP A 21 -0.74 -26.91 24.76
C TRP A 21 -0.08 -28.18 24.19
N MET A 22 1.08 -28.06 23.55
CA MET A 22 1.81 -29.20 23.02
C MET A 22 2.22 -30.16 24.14
N LYS A 23 2.78 -29.64 25.24
CA LYS A 23 3.22 -30.46 26.37
C LYS A 23 2.06 -31.25 26.99
N ASP A 24 0.91 -30.62 27.14
CA ASP A 24 -0.30 -31.24 27.66
C ASP A 24 -0.83 -32.33 26.72
N THR A 25 -0.89 -32.03 25.43
CA THR A 25 -1.32 -32.98 24.37
C THR A 25 -0.40 -34.20 24.28
N ILE A 26 0.89 -34.05 24.52
CA ILE A 26 1.86 -35.17 24.55
C ILE A 26 1.70 -36.02 25.81
N LYS A 27 1.39 -35.39 26.95
CA LYS A 27 1.37 -36.07 28.26
C LYS A 27 0.12 -36.92 28.46
N SER A 28 -0.93 -36.74 27.66
CA SER A 28 -2.23 -37.44 27.78
C SER A 28 -2.73 -37.47 29.24
N SER A 29 -2.54 -36.39 29.99
CA SER A 29 -2.94 -36.31 31.39
C SER A 29 -4.46 -36.14 31.52
N GLU A 30 -5.10 -36.99 32.32
CA GLU A 30 -6.54 -36.91 32.63
C GLU A 30 -6.90 -35.67 33.47
N GLU A 31 -5.93 -35.05 34.16
CA GLU A 31 -6.12 -33.78 34.87
C GLU A 31 -5.66 -32.59 34.01
N GLU A 32 -6.64 -31.85 33.47
CA GLU A 32 -6.38 -30.56 32.82
C GLU A 32 -5.94 -29.52 33.86
N ASN A 33 -4.70 -29.03 33.70
CA ASN A 33 -4.22 -27.89 34.48
C ASN A 33 -5.09 -26.65 34.24
N PHE A 34 -5.22 -25.76 35.23
CA PHE A 34 -5.98 -24.51 35.08
C PHE A 34 -5.57 -23.68 33.85
N ILE A 35 -4.28 -23.72 33.50
CA ILE A 35 -3.71 -23.03 32.33
C ILE A 35 -4.18 -23.66 31.02
N THR A 36 -4.23 -24.98 30.91
CA THR A 36 -4.67 -25.67 29.68
C THR A 36 -6.17 -25.53 29.49
N ARG A 37 -6.95 -25.59 30.56
CA ARG A 37 -8.40 -25.31 30.54
C ARG A 37 -8.73 -23.90 30.03
N ASN A 38 -7.92 -22.90 30.40
CA ASN A 38 -8.14 -21.49 30.04
C ASN A 38 -7.25 -20.99 28.90
N ILE A 39 -6.60 -21.90 28.16
CA ILE A 39 -5.56 -21.55 27.19
C ILE A 39 -6.08 -20.66 26.07
N SER A 40 -7.32 -20.89 25.62
CA SER A 40 -7.97 -20.09 24.58
C SER A 40 -8.18 -18.64 25.02
N THR A 41 -8.60 -18.41 26.27
CA THR A 41 -8.82 -17.07 26.81
C THR A 41 -7.50 -16.31 26.94
N VAL A 42 -6.47 -16.98 27.45
CA VAL A 42 -5.12 -16.39 27.60
C VAL A 42 -4.51 -16.08 26.23
N ALA A 43 -4.61 -17.01 25.28
CA ALA A 43 -4.15 -16.81 23.91
C ALA A 43 -4.88 -15.65 23.21
N THR A 44 -6.19 -15.51 23.45
CA THR A 44 -7.00 -14.41 22.89
C THR A 44 -6.54 -13.06 23.43
N LEU A 45 -6.23 -12.97 24.73
CA LEU A 45 -5.72 -11.73 25.33
C LEU A 45 -4.40 -11.30 24.70
N PHE A 46 -3.44 -12.23 24.56
CA PHE A 46 -2.18 -11.94 23.88
C PHE A 46 -2.39 -11.61 22.39
N GLY A 47 -3.32 -12.29 21.72
CA GLY A 47 -3.69 -11.97 20.33
C GLY A 47 -4.24 -10.56 20.16
N LEU A 48 -5.10 -10.10 21.08
CA LEU A 48 -5.61 -8.72 21.09
C LEU A 48 -4.51 -7.69 21.38
N MET A 49 -3.58 -7.99 22.30
CA MET A 49 -2.41 -7.14 22.55
C MET A 49 -1.50 -7.04 21.32
N MET A 50 -1.29 -8.16 20.62
CA MET A 50 -0.55 -8.20 19.36
C MET A 50 -1.23 -7.31 18.32
N LEU A 51 -2.54 -7.48 18.11
CA LEU A 51 -3.33 -6.67 17.19
C LEU A 51 -3.23 -5.18 17.52
N TYR A 52 -3.41 -4.80 18.79
CA TYR A 52 -3.27 -3.42 19.23
C TYR A 52 -1.89 -2.82 18.88
N SER A 53 -0.81 -3.54 19.18
CA SER A 53 0.55 -3.11 18.86
C SER A 53 0.77 -2.93 17.35
N ILE A 54 0.21 -3.81 16.53
CA ILE A 54 0.28 -3.70 15.06
C ILE A 54 -0.37 -2.41 14.59
N PHE A 55 -1.59 -2.13 15.06
CA PHE A 55 -2.32 -0.94 14.64
C PHE A 55 -1.62 0.35 15.06
N ILE A 56 -1.13 0.43 16.29
CA ILE A 56 -0.47 1.64 16.81
C ILE A 56 0.85 1.91 16.10
N ASN A 57 1.63 0.85 15.81
CA ASN A 57 2.95 1.01 15.21
C ASN A 57 2.95 0.95 13.68
N ALA A 58 1.78 0.93 13.03
CA ALA A 58 1.63 0.66 11.60
C ALA A 58 2.48 -0.56 11.16
N GLY A 59 2.37 -1.65 11.93
CA GLY A 59 3.19 -2.84 11.78
C GLY A 59 2.97 -3.54 10.44
N ASP A 60 4.05 -4.01 9.82
CA ASP A 60 3.97 -4.82 8.60
C ASP A 60 3.40 -6.21 8.94
N LEU A 61 2.12 -6.40 8.64
CA LEU A 61 1.41 -7.65 8.87
C LEU A 61 2.00 -8.82 8.02
N GLY A 62 2.81 -8.54 6.99
CA GLY A 62 3.62 -9.55 6.29
C GLY A 62 4.69 -10.19 7.17
N ILE A 63 5.37 -9.42 8.04
CA ILE A 63 6.36 -9.95 9.00
C ILE A 63 5.70 -10.92 9.98
N ILE A 64 4.46 -10.63 10.35
CA ILE A 64 3.70 -11.40 11.33
C ILE A 64 3.24 -12.72 10.74
N LEU A 65 2.71 -12.67 9.51
CA LEU A 65 2.39 -13.86 8.75
C LEU A 65 3.64 -14.73 8.53
N PHE A 66 4.80 -14.12 8.28
CA PHE A 66 6.07 -14.84 8.16
C PHE A 66 6.47 -15.55 9.47
N ILE A 67 6.53 -14.82 10.59
CA ILE A 67 6.87 -15.41 11.90
C ILE A 67 5.86 -16.49 12.29
N GLY A 68 4.56 -16.22 12.11
CA GLY A 68 3.49 -17.18 12.37
C GLY A 68 3.62 -18.44 11.51
N SER A 69 4.00 -18.31 10.23
CA SER A 69 4.23 -19.45 9.35
C SER A 69 5.43 -20.30 9.80
N ILE A 70 6.51 -19.68 10.28
CA ILE A 70 7.67 -20.40 10.84
C ILE A 70 7.26 -21.16 12.11
N ILE A 71 6.56 -20.51 13.03
CA ILE A 71 6.13 -21.14 14.29
C ILE A 71 5.20 -22.32 13.97
N ALA A 72 4.19 -22.12 13.12
CA ALA A 72 3.26 -23.19 12.73
C ALA A 72 3.99 -24.35 12.03
N PHE A 73 5.00 -24.07 11.22
CA PHE A 73 5.84 -25.09 10.59
C PHE A 73 6.66 -25.88 11.62
N LEU A 74 7.27 -25.21 12.60
CA LEU A 74 8.03 -25.87 13.66
C LEU A 74 7.14 -26.79 14.50
N VAL A 75 5.94 -26.33 14.88
CA VAL A 75 4.97 -27.16 15.62
C VAL A 75 4.56 -28.37 14.79
N LEU A 76 4.32 -28.20 13.49
CA LEU A 76 4.01 -29.30 12.57
C LEU A 76 5.16 -30.33 12.52
N MET A 77 6.40 -29.87 12.41
CA MET A 77 7.58 -30.75 12.41
C MET A 77 7.72 -31.52 13.72
N VAL A 78 7.48 -30.88 14.86
CA VAL A 78 7.47 -31.57 16.17
C VAL A 78 6.37 -32.62 16.23
N GLY A 79 5.16 -32.31 15.74
CA GLY A 79 4.05 -33.27 15.65
C GLY A 79 4.41 -34.51 14.82
N VAL A 80 5.08 -34.31 13.68
CA VAL A 80 5.56 -35.39 12.80
C VAL A 80 6.64 -36.24 13.49
N VAL A 81 7.60 -35.62 14.17
CA VAL A 81 8.68 -36.34 14.89
C VAL A 81 8.14 -37.17 16.04
N ILE A 82 7.14 -36.66 16.78
CA ILE A 82 6.52 -37.37 17.91
C ILE A 82 5.50 -38.43 17.42
N GLY A 83 5.00 -38.31 16.18
CA GLY A 83 3.96 -39.18 15.65
C GLY A 83 2.57 -38.94 16.26
N ASN A 84 2.33 -37.76 16.84
CA ASN A 84 1.04 -37.43 17.46
C ASN A 84 0.05 -36.88 16.43
N SER A 85 -1.02 -37.63 16.16
CA SER A 85 -2.03 -37.28 15.15
C SER A 85 -2.78 -35.99 15.45
N SER A 86 -3.07 -35.70 16.72
CA SER A 86 -3.77 -34.47 17.14
C SER A 86 -2.93 -33.23 16.81
N ILE A 87 -1.64 -33.23 17.20
CA ILE A 87 -0.74 -32.11 16.92
C ILE A 87 -0.58 -31.91 15.41
N ILE A 88 -0.42 -32.98 14.64
CA ILE A 88 -0.31 -32.90 13.17
C ILE A 88 -1.57 -32.29 12.56
N GLN A 89 -2.76 -32.77 12.92
CA GLN A 89 -4.01 -32.29 12.35
C GLN A 89 -4.24 -30.80 12.65
N THR A 90 -4.08 -30.40 13.92
CA THR A 90 -4.24 -29.01 14.34
C THR A 90 -3.20 -28.09 13.71
N SER A 91 -1.92 -28.49 13.69
CA SER A 91 -0.84 -27.67 13.13
C SER A 91 -0.95 -27.49 11.62
N ARG A 92 -1.38 -28.54 10.88
CA ARG A 92 -1.68 -28.42 9.44
C ARG A 92 -2.81 -27.44 9.19
N GLY A 93 -3.84 -27.45 10.03
CA GLY A 93 -4.98 -26.54 9.95
C GLY A 93 -4.60 -25.06 10.07
N TYR A 94 -3.58 -24.73 10.87
CA TYR A 94 -3.08 -23.35 10.98
C TYR A 94 -1.97 -23.02 9.98
N PHE A 95 -1.05 -23.95 9.74
CA PHE A 95 0.10 -23.72 8.86
C PHE A 95 -0.34 -23.41 7.43
N ILE A 96 -1.23 -24.21 6.85
CA ILE A 96 -1.61 -24.08 5.43
C ILE A 96 -2.25 -22.70 5.14
N PRO A 97 -3.28 -22.24 5.87
CA PRO A 97 -3.86 -20.91 5.62
C PRO A 97 -2.89 -19.76 5.88
N ILE A 98 -2.14 -19.79 6.98
CA ILE A 98 -1.18 -18.72 7.32
C ILE A 98 -0.09 -18.64 6.25
N PHE A 99 0.47 -19.78 5.84
CA PHE A 99 1.49 -19.83 4.81
C PHE A 99 0.95 -19.39 3.45
N LEU A 100 -0.26 -19.81 3.08
CA LEU A 100 -0.90 -19.39 1.83
C LEU A 100 -1.13 -17.88 1.82
N ILE A 101 -1.72 -17.31 2.87
CA ILE A 101 -1.94 -15.86 2.99
C ILE A 101 -0.60 -15.11 2.98
N PHE A 102 0.43 -15.64 3.67
CA PHE A 102 1.79 -15.11 3.65
C PHE A 102 2.36 -15.05 2.23
N VAL A 103 2.28 -16.14 1.47
CA VAL A 103 2.78 -16.24 0.10
C VAL A 103 2.01 -15.30 -0.82
N LEU A 104 0.67 -15.35 -0.79
CA LEU A 104 -0.17 -14.47 -1.61
C LEU A 104 0.16 -12.99 -1.38
N ARG A 105 0.30 -12.58 -0.11
CA ARG A 105 0.54 -11.18 0.24
C ARG A 105 1.97 -10.72 -0.05
N THR A 106 2.94 -11.61 0.19
CA THR A 106 4.35 -11.27 0.03
C THR A 106 4.72 -11.20 -1.45
N PHE A 107 4.15 -12.07 -2.28
CA PHE A 107 4.58 -12.23 -3.67
C PHE A 107 3.56 -11.85 -4.72
N ILE A 108 2.26 -11.74 -4.43
CA ILE A 108 1.26 -11.56 -5.50
C ILE A 108 0.57 -10.21 -5.39
N TYR A 109 -0.24 -10.01 -4.34
CA TYR A 109 -1.16 -8.88 -4.26
C TYR A 109 -1.17 -8.29 -2.84
N GLU A 110 -1.07 -6.96 -2.75
CA GLU A 110 -1.21 -6.23 -1.49
C GLU A 110 -2.33 -5.21 -1.55
N PRO A 111 -3.30 -5.25 -0.61
CA PRO A 111 -4.35 -4.25 -0.54
C PRO A 111 -3.83 -2.94 0.06
N TYR A 112 -4.23 -1.82 -0.54
CA TYR A 112 -3.99 -0.47 -0.03
C TYR A 112 -5.28 0.34 0.01
N GLN A 113 -5.42 1.20 1.01
CA GLN A 113 -6.47 2.21 1.07
C GLN A 113 -5.91 3.56 0.60
N ILE A 114 -6.67 4.28 -0.22
CA ILE A 114 -6.33 5.63 -0.70
C ILE A 114 -6.74 6.67 0.35
N PRO A 115 -5.78 7.38 0.98
CA PRO A 115 -6.09 8.34 2.03
C PRO A 115 -6.31 9.77 1.49
N SER A 116 -6.01 10.02 0.21
CA SER A 116 -5.94 11.37 -0.37
C SER A 116 -6.56 11.45 -1.77
N GLY A 117 -7.01 12.65 -2.16
CA GLY A 117 -7.61 12.92 -3.48
C GLY A 117 -6.62 13.36 -4.56
N SER A 118 -5.35 12.93 -4.49
CA SER A 118 -4.33 13.37 -5.47
C SER A 118 -4.44 12.67 -6.84
N MET A 119 -5.17 11.56 -6.90
CA MET A 119 -5.44 10.77 -8.09
C MET A 119 -6.90 10.91 -8.56
N LEU A 120 -7.60 11.97 -8.13
CA LEU A 120 -8.94 12.29 -8.61
C LEU A 120 -8.89 12.64 -10.12
N PRO A 121 -9.93 12.28 -10.90
CA PRO A 121 -11.16 11.60 -10.48
C PRO A 121 -11.05 10.06 -10.41
N GLY A 122 -10.00 9.47 -10.98
CA GLY A 122 -9.85 8.01 -11.11
C GLY A 122 -9.85 7.26 -9.76
N LEU A 123 -9.04 7.74 -8.81
CA LEU A 123 -8.98 7.21 -7.44
C LEU A 123 -9.40 8.29 -6.43
N GLN A 124 -10.33 7.93 -5.56
CA GLN A 124 -10.92 8.81 -4.56
C GLN A 124 -10.49 8.39 -3.15
N LYS A 125 -10.64 9.30 -2.20
CA LYS A 125 -10.39 9.00 -0.79
C LYS A 125 -11.36 7.91 -0.31
N GLY A 126 -10.83 6.88 0.34
CA GLY A 126 -11.61 5.73 0.81
C GLY A 126 -11.61 4.54 -0.14
N ASP A 127 -11.01 4.68 -1.33
CA ASP A 127 -10.84 3.58 -2.27
C ASP A 127 -9.88 2.52 -1.72
N PHE A 128 -10.25 1.26 -1.88
CA PHE A 128 -9.40 0.11 -1.62
C PHE A 128 -9.01 -0.53 -2.96
N LEU A 129 -7.71 -0.56 -3.19
CA LEU A 129 -7.13 -1.13 -4.39
C LEU A 129 -6.18 -2.28 -4.04
N VAL A 130 -5.94 -3.13 -5.03
CA VAL A 130 -4.94 -4.19 -4.95
C VAL A 130 -3.77 -3.82 -5.85
N VAL A 131 -2.56 -3.87 -5.27
CA VAL A 131 -1.31 -3.62 -5.99
C VAL A 131 -0.71 -4.94 -6.42
N ASN A 132 -0.45 -5.07 -7.72
CA ASN A 132 0.29 -6.18 -8.29
C ASN A 132 1.79 -5.96 -8.06
N LYS A 133 2.40 -6.75 -7.18
CA LYS A 133 3.84 -6.63 -6.87
C LYS A 133 4.75 -7.28 -7.92
N ASN A 134 4.19 -8.14 -8.76
CA ASN A 134 4.94 -8.82 -9.81
C ASN A 134 5.09 -7.97 -11.07
N SER A 135 4.31 -6.89 -11.22
CA SER A 135 4.38 -6.01 -12.39
C SER A 135 5.79 -5.47 -12.61
N TYR A 136 6.50 -5.15 -11.52
CA TYR A 136 7.83 -4.54 -11.54
C TYR A 136 8.93 -5.45 -10.95
N GLY A 137 8.70 -6.77 -10.97
CA GLY A 137 9.67 -7.76 -10.51
C GLY A 137 9.57 -8.13 -9.03
N LEU A 138 10.01 -9.35 -8.71
CA LEU A 138 9.95 -9.88 -7.33
C LEU A 138 10.92 -9.12 -6.43
N LYS A 139 10.37 -8.28 -5.55
CA LYS A 139 11.12 -7.61 -4.48
C LYS A 139 10.91 -8.35 -3.16
N VAL A 140 11.97 -8.94 -2.63
CA VAL A 140 11.97 -9.38 -1.23
C VAL A 140 12.23 -8.15 -0.38
N ASN A 141 11.16 -7.53 0.14
CA ASN A 141 11.20 -6.30 0.96
C ASN A 141 12.12 -6.37 2.19
N ARG A 142 12.72 -7.53 2.50
CA ARG A 142 13.50 -7.79 3.71
C ARG A 142 15.01 -7.64 3.56
N THR A 143 15.56 -7.69 2.35
CA THR A 143 17.03 -7.66 2.12
C THR A 143 17.51 -6.43 1.37
N GLY A 144 16.63 -5.54 0.92
CA GLY A 144 16.99 -4.30 0.23
C GLY A 144 17.79 -4.48 -1.07
N LYS A 145 17.90 -5.71 -1.58
CA LYS A 145 18.60 -6.05 -2.83
C LYS A 145 17.60 -6.49 -3.90
N SER A 146 17.88 -6.05 -5.11
CA SER A 146 16.94 -6.02 -6.24
C SER A 146 17.10 -7.20 -7.21
N PHE A 147 15.95 -7.79 -7.56
CA PHE A 147 15.49 -8.51 -8.77
C PHE A 147 16.21 -9.78 -9.28
N VAL A 148 15.46 -10.90 -9.32
CA VAL A 148 15.72 -12.06 -10.18
C VAL A 148 15.13 -11.86 -11.58
N ILE A 149 14.08 -11.04 -11.71
CA ILE A 149 13.41 -10.65 -12.98
C ILE A 149 12.98 -9.18 -12.81
N LYS A 150 13.43 -8.28 -13.70
CA LYS A 150 13.13 -6.84 -13.65
C LYS A 150 12.28 -6.46 -14.86
N ASN A 151 11.02 -6.10 -14.62
CA ASN A 151 10.16 -5.42 -15.58
C ASN A 151 10.10 -3.94 -15.18
N ASP A 152 10.33 -3.03 -16.12
CA ASP A 152 10.22 -1.60 -15.84
C ASP A 152 8.78 -1.11 -16.06
N PRO A 153 8.32 -0.10 -15.30
CA PRO A 153 6.96 0.42 -15.43
C PRO A 153 6.78 1.10 -16.78
N GLU A 154 5.56 1.05 -17.33
CA GLU A 154 5.20 1.63 -18.61
C GLU A 154 4.58 3.03 -18.45
N TYR A 155 4.65 3.83 -19.52
CA TYR A 155 4.04 5.15 -19.55
C TYR A 155 2.55 5.07 -19.26
N GLY A 156 2.08 5.92 -18.34
CA GLY A 156 0.69 5.97 -17.94
C GLY A 156 0.32 4.99 -16.82
N ASP A 157 1.21 4.10 -16.38
CA ASP A 157 0.89 3.18 -15.28
C ASP A 157 0.61 3.93 -13.97
N VAL A 158 -0.36 3.43 -13.20
CA VAL A 158 -0.59 3.88 -11.83
C VAL A 158 0.36 3.13 -10.91
N VAL A 159 1.41 3.79 -10.48
CA VAL A 159 2.53 3.21 -9.73
C VAL A 159 2.40 3.47 -8.24
N VAL A 160 2.72 2.46 -7.45
CA VAL A 160 2.86 2.56 -6.00
C VAL A 160 4.34 2.54 -5.63
N PHE A 161 4.80 3.55 -4.90
CA PHE A 161 6.21 3.69 -4.52
C PHE A 161 6.34 4.39 -3.17
N ILE A 162 7.50 4.27 -2.53
CA ILE A 162 7.82 5.06 -1.31
C ILE A 162 8.77 6.21 -1.72
N PRO A 163 8.40 7.49 -1.57
CA PRO A 163 9.29 8.59 -1.90
C PRO A 163 10.53 8.61 -0.97
N PRO A 164 11.70 9.09 -1.43
CA PRO A 164 12.95 9.01 -0.66
C PRO A 164 12.92 9.69 0.73
N HIS A 165 12.09 10.71 0.91
CA HIS A 165 12.01 11.54 2.12
C HIS A 165 10.79 11.24 2.99
N ASN A 166 9.90 10.33 2.59
CA ASN A 166 8.71 9.99 3.38
C ASN A 166 8.44 8.47 3.28
N PRO A 167 8.50 7.73 4.41
CA PRO A 167 8.38 6.26 4.42
C PRO A 167 6.94 5.75 4.18
N VAL A 168 6.03 6.61 3.73
CA VAL A 168 4.63 6.28 3.44
C VAL A 168 4.47 6.01 1.94
N PRO A 169 3.77 4.92 1.53
CA PRO A 169 3.54 4.61 0.12
C PRO A 169 2.64 5.65 -0.55
N TYR A 170 3.04 6.10 -1.74
CA TYR A 170 2.34 7.05 -2.59
C TYR A 170 1.85 6.34 -3.84
N VAL A 171 0.68 6.75 -4.31
CA VAL A 171 0.09 6.29 -5.58
C VAL A 171 0.05 7.48 -6.53
N LYS A 172 0.74 7.35 -7.67
CA LYS A 172 0.82 8.37 -8.72
C LYS A 172 0.82 7.72 -10.10
N ARG A 173 0.63 8.51 -11.14
CA ARG A 173 0.78 8.06 -12.52
C ARG A 173 2.20 8.28 -13.02
N LEU A 174 2.76 7.31 -13.75
CA LEU A 174 4.04 7.45 -14.41
C LEU A 174 3.91 8.32 -15.67
N ILE A 175 4.70 9.39 -15.73
CA ILE A 175 4.70 10.36 -16.83
C ILE A 175 6.04 10.37 -17.59
N GLY A 176 7.16 10.04 -16.95
CA GLY A 176 8.47 10.06 -17.60
C GLY A 176 9.38 8.94 -17.13
N MET A 177 10.12 8.37 -18.08
CA MET A 177 11.07 7.29 -17.92
C MET A 177 12.52 7.82 -17.82
N PRO A 178 13.48 6.97 -17.40
CA PRO A 178 14.89 7.35 -17.36
C PRO A 178 15.38 7.92 -18.70
N GLY A 179 15.91 9.14 -18.67
CA GLY A 179 16.46 9.83 -19.85
C GLY A 179 15.49 10.78 -20.57
N ASP A 180 14.20 10.80 -20.24
CA ASP A 180 13.27 11.73 -20.88
C ASP A 180 13.51 13.19 -20.47
N SER A 181 13.19 14.12 -21.37
CA SER A 181 12.90 15.51 -21.04
C SER A 181 11.40 15.71 -20.86
N VAL A 182 10.96 16.08 -19.65
CA VAL A 182 9.59 16.42 -19.32
C VAL A 182 9.48 17.94 -19.24
N ARG A 183 8.57 18.52 -20.01
CA ARG A 183 8.29 19.96 -19.99
C ARG A 183 6.81 20.22 -19.80
N ILE A 184 6.47 21.19 -18.95
CA ILE A 184 5.08 21.58 -18.70
C ILE A 184 4.90 23.06 -19.07
N ILE A 185 3.96 23.35 -19.95
CA ILE A 185 3.63 24.71 -20.40
C ILE A 185 2.13 24.86 -20.38
N ASN A 186 1.58 25.83 -19.63
CA ASN A 186 0.13 26.08 -19.55
C ASN A 186 -0.67 24.78 -19.28
N LYS A 187 -0.20 23.97 -18.33
CA LYS A 187 -0.79 22.68 -17.93
C LYS A 187 -0.77 21.58 -18.99
N GLN A 188 -0.14 21.82 -20.15
CA GLN A 188 0.13 20.81 -21.16
C GLN A 188 1.49 20.16 -20.87
N ILE A 189 1.52 18.83 -20.83
CA ILE A 189 2.76 18.07 -20.67
C ILE A 189 3.33 17.73 -22.04
N PHE A 190 4.66 17.87 -22.16
CA PHE A 190 5.47 17.50 -23.30
C PHE A 190 6.55 16.52 -22.83
N ILE A 191 6.69 15.39 -23.54
CA ILE A 191 7.74 14.39 -23.30
C ILE A 191 8.63 14.37 -24.54
N ASN A 192 9.93 14.63 -24.37
CA ASN A 192 10.90 14.72 -25.45
C ASN A 192 10.44 15.65 -26.59
N GLY A 193 9.81 16.77 -26.22
CA GLY A 193 9.25 17.76 -27.15
C GLY A 193 7.88 17.40 -27.76
N LYS A 194 7.37 16.18 -27.58
CA LYS A 194 6.05 15.77 -28.07
C LYS A 194 4.98 15.99 -27.00
N ALA A 195 3.91 16.70 -27.35
CA ALA A 195 2.77 16.90 -26.45
C ALA A 195 2.05 15.58 -26.17
N ILE A 196 1.72 15.32 -24.90
CA ILE A 196 0.77 14.26 -24.53
C ILE A 196 -0.61 14.64 -25.10
N SER A 197 -1.26 13.71 -25.80
CA SER A 197 -2.58 13.96 -26.37
C SER A 197 -3.57 14.24 -25.24
N ARG A 198 -4.34 15.33 -25.36
CA ARG A 198 -5.40 15.66 -24.41
C ARG A 198 -6.66 16.12 -25.12
N GLU A 199 -7.81 15.69 -24.62
CA GLU A 199 -9.14 16.05 -25.12
C GLU A 199 -9.97 16.59 -23.96
N PHE A 200 -10.57 17.78 -24.14
CA PHE A 200 -11.43 18.37 -23.12
C PHE A 200 -12.75 17.60 -23.00
N ILE A 201 -13.17 17.34 -21.77
CA ILE A 201 -14.43 16.64 -21.46
C ILE A 201 -15.48 17.67 -21.07
N GLU A 202 -15.34 18.25 -19.88
CA GLU A 202 -16.30 19.18 -19.31
C GLU A 202 -15.66 20.06 -18.23
N THR A 203 -16.44 21.05 -17.80
CA THR A 203 -16.06 21.94 -16.70
C THR A 203 -17.07 21.78 -15.56
N GLU A 204 -16.57 21.53 -14.37
CA GLU A 204 -17.37 21.39 -13.14
C GLU A 204 -17.00 22.47 -12.13
N THR A 205 -17.97 22.93 -11.34
CA THR A 205 -17.71 23.79 -10.19
C THR A 205 -17.92 22.98 -8.92
N THR A 206 -16.91 22.94 -8.04
CA THR A 206 -17.01 22.23 -6.76
C THR A 206 -16.35 23.03 -5.65
N THR A 207 -16.73 22.75 -4.42
CA THR A 207 -16.08 23.32 -3.24
C THR A 207 -14.94 22.40 -2.81
N ILE A 208 -13.72 22.92 -2.72
CA ILE A 208 -12.57 22.18 -2.18
C ILE A 208 -12.14 22.79 -0.85
N THR A 209 -11.76 21.93 0.09
CA THR A 209 -11.11 22.36 1.34
C THR A 209 -9.61 22.44 1.14
N LYS A 210 -9.05 23.64 1.26
CA LYS A 210 -7.61 23.87 1.19
C LYS A 210 -7.00 24.13 2.56
N ARG A 211 -5.79 23.59 2.76
CA ARG A 211 -4.98 23.81 3.95
C ARG A 211 -3.98 24.93 3.68
N TYR A 212 -3.97 25.94 4.52
CA TYR A 212 -3.03 27.05 4.48
C TYR A 212 -2.14 26.99 5.71
N ARG A 213 -0.84 27.15 5.53
CA ARG A 213 0.11 27.31 6.63
C ARG A 213 0.45 28.79 6.74
N ASP A 214 0.18 29.39 7.89
CA ASP A 214 0.60 30.78 8.15
C ASP A 214 2.10 30.86 8.46
N SER A 215 2.63 32.09 8.54
CA SER A 215 4.04 32.34 8.90
C SER A 215 4.40 31.86 10.32
N SER A 216 3.40 31.67 11.18
CA SER A 216 3.55 31.16 12.55
C SER A 216 3.54 29.63 12.61
N GLY A 217 3.34 28.95 11.47
CA GLY A 217 3.29 27.49 11.36
C GLY A 217 1.92 26.87 11.66
N ASN A 218 0.90 27.66 11.98
CA ASN A 218 -0.45 27.15 12.19
C ASN A 218 -1.09 26.77 10.86
N ILE A 219 -1.79 25.64 10.86
CA ILE A 219 -2.49 25.14 9.68
C ILE A 219 -3.97 25.47 9.82
N THR A 220 -4.47 26.38 8.97
CA THR A 220 -5.89 26.70 8.85
C THR A 220 -6.49 26.02 7.61
N THR A 221 -7.79 25.76 7.64
CA THR A 221 -8.53 25.19 6.51
C THR A 221 -9.58 26.16 6.04
N ARG A 222 -9.67 26.37 4.72
CA ARG A 222 -10.68 27.21 4.11
C ARG A 222 -11.31 26.49 2.92
N ASP A 223 -12.63 26.52 2.88
CA ASP A 223 -13.41 26.04 1.75
C ASP A 223 -13.45 27.13 0.68
N MET A 224 -13.26 26.72 -0.57
CA MET A 224 -13.27 27.62 -1.71
C MET A 224 -13.93 26.94 -2.90
N ASP A 225 -14.79 27.69 -3.58
CA ASP A 225 -15.38 27.25 -4.84
C ASP A 225 -14.33 27.37 -5.95
N VAL A 226 -14.13 26.27 -6.66
CA VAL A 226 -13.19 26.17 -7.75
C VAL A 226 -13.86 25.62 -8.98
N THR A 227 -13.44 26.13 -10.12
CA THR A 227 -13.81 25.60 -11.43
C THR A 227 -12.75 24.62 -11.89
N ILE A 228 -13.16 23.41 -12.25
CA ILE A 228 -12.29 22.31 -12.65
C ILE A 228 -12.60 21.94 -14.08
N ASP A 229 -11.56 21.86 -14.90
CA ASP A 229 -11.61 21.32 -16.25
C ASP A 229 -11.15 19.86 -16.22
N LEU A 230 -11.96 18.97 -16.79
CA LEU A 230 -11.65 17.56 -16.96
C LEU A 230 -11.13 17.30 -18.38
N TYR A 231 -10.07 16.51 -18.48
CA TYR A 231 -9.46 16.12 -19.75
C TYR A 231 -9.25 14.61 -19.81
N TYR A 232 -9.48 14.02 -20.99
CA TYR A 232 -8.87 12.74 -21.31
C TYR A 232 -7.42 12.97 -21.71
N GLU A 233 -6.50 12.18 -21.17
CA GLU A 233 -5.10 12.14 -21.58
C GLU A 233 -4.72 10.75 -22.04
N GLU A 234 -3.91 10.69 -23.11
CA GLU A 234 -3.38 9.44 -23.65
C GLU A 234 -1.86 9.45 -23.59
N HIS A 235 -1.31 8.50 -22.84
CA HIS A 235 0.12 8.38 -22.63
C HIS A 235 0.52 6.91 -22.58
N GLY A 236 1.50 6.52 -23.40
CA GLY A 236 1.79 5.11 -23.67
C GLY A 236 0.60 4.43 -24.34
N ASN A 237 0.14 3.32 -23.76
CA ASN A 237 -1.03 2.57 -24.20
C ASN A 237 -2.26 2.79 -23.28
N LYS A 238 -2.21 3.80 -22.43
CA LYS A 238 -3.24 4.07 -21.40
C LYS A 238 -3.98 5.37 -21.74
N LYS A 239 -5.30 5.37 -21.49
CA LYS A 239 -6.18 6.54 -21.56
C LYS A 239 -6.82 6.75 -20.21
N TYR A 240 -6.66 7.93 -19.63
CA TYR A 240 -7.12 8.25 -18.28
C TYR A 240 -7.66 9.68 -18.20
N ILE A 241 -8.40 9.99 -17.13
CA ILE A 241 -8.98 11.31 -16.91
C ILE A 241 -8.09 12.08 -15.93
N THR A 242 -7.75 13.30 -16.30
CA THR A 242 -7.08 14.26 -15.42
C THR A 242 -7.99 15.44 -15.13
N ARG A 243 -7.68 16.15 -14.05
CA ARG A 243 -8.41 17.35 -13.66
C ARG A 243 -7.47 18.51 -13.39
N ASN A 244 -7.87 19.69 -13.84
CA ASN A 244 -7.13 20.93 -13.66
C ASN A 244 -8.03 22.02 -13.07
N ILE A 245 -7.55 22.73 -12.06
CA ILE A 245 -8.27 23.83 -11.42
C ILE A 245 -7.97 25.13 -12.17
N ARG A 246 -8.99 25.85 -12.65
CA ARG A 246 -8.82 27.15 -13.30
C ARG A 246 -8.27 28.19 -12.32
N GLY A 247 -7.40 29.06 -12.80
CA GLY A 247 -6.81 30.14 -12.00
C GLY A 247 -5.72 29.70 -11.02
N GLU A 248 -5.39 28.41 -10.97
CA GLU A 248 -4.30 27.88 -10.14
C GLU A 248 -3.13 27.32 -10.95
N ASN A 249 -1.95 27.28 -10.33
CA ASN A 249 -0.68 26.91 -10.95
C ASN A 249 -0.51 27.51 -12.36
N ILE A 250 -0.47 28.84 -12.43
CA ILE A 250 0.05 29.54 -13.61
C ILE A 250 1.56 29.25 -13.63
N GLN A 251 1.92 28.06 -14.11
CA GLN A 251 3.30 27.56 -14.09
C GLN A 251 4.13 28.38 -15.08
N TYR A 252 5.26 28.90 -14.62
CA TYR A 252 6.37 29.20 -15.52
C TYR A 252 6.76 27.90 -16.24
N PRO A 253 7.20 27.95 -17.50
CA PRO A 253 7.68 26.77 -18.20
C PRO A 253 8.76 26.07 -17.37
N SER A 254 8.45 24.87 -16.89
CA SER A 254 9.39 24.04 -16.14
C SER A 254 9.80 22.85 -17.00
N GLU A 255 11.09 22.55 -16.99
CA GLU A 255 11.67 21.46 -17.75
C GLU A 255 12.57 20.62 -16.83
N TRP A 256 12.44 19.31 -16.94
CA TRP A 256 13.18 18.33 -16.14
C TRP A 256 13.76 17.27 -17.06
N THR A 257 15.06 17.00 -16.92
CA THR A 257 15.68 15.82 -17.55
C THR A 257 15.79 14.72 -16.51
N ILE A 258 15.19 13.57 -16.77
CA ILE A 258 15.08 12.48 -15.81
C ILE A 258 16.42 11.73 -15.75
N PRO A 259 17.04 11.60 -14.56
CA PRO A 259 18.28 10.84 -14.41
C PRO A 259 18.11 9.35 -14.73
N SER A 260 19.22 8.68 -15.03
CA SER A 260 19.23 7.22 -15.19
C SER A 260 18.67 6.53 -13.93
N ASN A 261 17.91 5.45 -14.14
CA ASN A 261 17.26 4.65 -13.09
C ASN A 261 16.27 5.44 -12.19
N HIS A 262 15.81 6.61 -12.65
CA HIS A 262 14.79 7.41 -11.98
C HIS A 262 13.59 7.63 -12.89
N TYR A 263 12.46 7.99 -12.29
CA TYR A 263 11.18 8.16 -12.94
C TYR A 263 10.51 9.46 -12.50
N PHE A 264 9.67 10.01 -13.38
CA PHE A 264 8.86 11.20 -13.10
C PHE A 264 7.39 10.80 -13.02
N VAL A 265 6.76 11.14 -11.90
CA VAL A 265 5.39 10.77 -11.59
C VAL A 265 4.54 12.00 -11.30
N MET A 266 3.27 11.95 -11.67
CA MET A 266 2.30 13.03 -11.41
C MET A 266 0.98 12.47 -10.90
N GLY A 267 0.24 13.28 -10.13
CA GLY A 267 -1.14 12.96 -9.79
C GLY A 267 -2.10 13.33 -10.93
N ASP A 268 -3.20 12.60 -11.05
CA ASP A 268 -4.28 12.92 -12.00
C ASP A 268 -5.03 14.20 -11.58
N ASN A 269 -5.01 14.52 -10.28
CA ASN A 269 -5.44 15.81 -9.74
C ASN A 269 -4.29 16.82 -9.81
N ARG A 270 -4.04 17.34 -11.01
CA ARG A 270 -2.81 18.04 -11.40
C ARG A 270 -2.47 19.24 -10.51
N ASP A 271 -3.48 19.98 -10.09
CA ASP A 271 -3.28 21.17 -9.25
C ASP A 271 -3.18 20.83 -7.75
N ASN A 272 -3.72 19.68 -7.32
CA ASN A 272 -3.80 19.24 -5.93
C ASN A 272 -3.10 17.90 -5.68
N SER A 273 -1.93 17.72 -6.29
CA SER A 273 -1.05 16.58 -6.08
C SER A 273 0.31 17.04 -5.56
N ASN A 274 0.84 16.32 -4.57
CA ASN A 274 2.25 16.38 -4.22
C ASN A 274 2.98 15.26 -4.99
N ASP A 275 3.71 15.63 -6.03
CA ASP A 275 4.32 14.73 -7.01
C ASP A 275 5.69 15.25 -7.49
N SER A 276 6.23 14.71 -8.59
CA SER A 276 7.59 15.03 -9.04
C SER A 276 7.79 16.51 -9.39
N THR A 277 6.71 17.26 -9.63
CA THR A 277 6.78 18.71 -9.85
C THR A 277 6.97 19.51 -8.55
N LYS A 278 6.80 18.87 -7.39
CA LYS A 278 6.82 19.48 -6.05
C LYS A 278 7.79 18.70 -5.15
N ASP A 279 7.33 18.12 -4.04
CA ASP A 279 8.21 17.57 -3.01
C ASP A 279 8.74 16.18 -3.38
N VAL A 280 8.06 15.42 -4.24
CA VAL A 280 8.46 14.03 -4.55
C VAL A 280 9.82 13.99 -5.26
N GLY A 281 10.05 14.91 -6.19
CA GLY A 281 11.21 14.87 -7.09
C GLY A 281 11.21 13.61 -7.97
N PHE A 282 12.38 13.20 -8.44
CA PHE A 282 12.52 11.96 -9.21
C PHE A 282 12.51 10.72 -8.31
N VAL A 283 11.79 9.68 -8.71
CA VAL A 283 11.63 8.45 -7.93
C VAL A 283 12.63 7.40 -8.41
N PRO A 284 13.55 6.91 -7.57
CA PRO A 284 14.45 5.82 -7.92
C PRO A 284 13.67 4.54 -8.24
N ARG A 285 14.14 3.74 -9.21
CA ARG A 285 13.50 2.47 -9.59
C ARG A 285 13.28 1.51 -8.42
N ASP A 286 14.22 1.47 -7.49
CA ASP A 286 14.18 0.58 -6.32
C ASP A 286 13.08 0.96 -5.33
N ASN A 287 12.51 2.16 -5.43
CA ASN A 287 11.45 2.62 -4.55
C ASN A 287 10.05 2.17 -5.00
N PHE A 288 9.92 1.63 -6.22
CA PHE A 288 8.65 1.11 -6.75
C PHE A 288 8.29 -0.23 -6.07
N PHE A 289 7.02 -0.37 -5.71
CA PHE A 289 6.44 -1.57 -5.09
C PHE A 289 5.61 -2.39 -6.08
N GLY A 290 4.86 -1.74 -6.96
CA GLY A 290 3.98 -2.42 -7.92
C GLY A 290 3.03 -1.47 -8.63
N GLU A 291 2.26 -2.02 -9.57
CA GLU A 291 1.18 -1.32 -10.28
C GLU A 291 -0.12 -1.44 -9.49
N ALA A 292 -0.87 -0.35 -9.34
CA ALA A 292 -2.24 -0.41 -8.85
C ALA A 292 -3.13 -1.01 -9.95
N ASP A 293 -3.57 -2.24 -9.76
CA ASP A 293 -4.18 -3.06 -10.83
C ASP A 293 -5.72 -3.02 -10.78
N TYR A 294 -6.29 -3.13 -9.58
CA TYR A 294 -7.74 -3.31 -9.42
C TYR A 294 -8.30 -2.59 -8.21
N LEU A 295 -9.39 -1.85 -8.38
CA LEU A 295 -10.21 -1.30 -7.30
C LEU A 295 -11.28 -2.33 -6.92
N PHE A 296 -11.31 -2.76 -5.65
CA PHE A 296 -12.24 -3.81 -5.20
C PHE A 296 -13.30 -3.35 -4.21
N MET A 297 -13.17 -2.16 -3.60
CA MET A 297 -14.14 -1.63 -2.64
C MET A 297 -13.90 -0.13 -2.43
N THR A 298 -14.94 0.63 -2.09
CA THR A 298 -14.80 1.99 -1.56
C THR A 298 -15.46 2.07 -0.18
N TRP A 299 -14.74 2.61 0.80
CA TRP A 299 -15.22 2.82 2.16
C TRP A 299 -14.69 4.14 2.72
N GLU A 300 -15.54 5.17 2.69
CA GLU A 300 -15.15 6.57 2.91
C GLU A 300 -14.91 6.92 4.38
N CYS A 301 -15.63 6.25 5.29
CA CYS A 301 -15.54 6.50 6.72
C CYS A 301 -15.91 5.24 7.52
N TRP A 302 -15.41 5.13 8.74
CA TRP A 302 -15.65 3.95 9.61
C TRP A 302 -17.13 3.67 9.88
N THR A 303 -17.96 4.72 9.95
CA THR A 303 -19.41 4.61 10.16
C THR A 303 -20.21 4.48 8.86
N CYS A 304 -19.56 4.60 7.71
CA CYS A 304 -20.19 4.51 6.40
C CYS A 304 -20.36 3.03 6.02
N MET A 305 -21.33 2.72 5.16
CA MET A 305 -21.39 1.40 4.54
C MET A 305 -20.42 1.35 3.35
N PRO A 306 -19.61 0.29 3.21
CA PRO A 306 -18.79 0.10 2.02
C PRO A 306 -19.68 -0.11 0.79
N TYR A 307 -19.26 0.40 -0.36
CA TYR A 307 -19.95 0.22 -1.63
C TYR A 307 -19.00 -0.25 -2.74
N PHE A 308 -19.59 -0.83 -3.79
CA PHE A 308 -18.86 -1.55 -4.84
C PHE A 308 -19.15 -1.01 -6.25
N SER A 309 -19.85 0.12 -6.38
CA SER A 309 -20.25 0.69 -7.68
C SER A 309 -19.07 1.13 -8.55
N ARG A 310 -17.89 1.33 -7.96
CA ARG A 310 -16.67 1.77 -8.66
C ARG A 310 -15.70 0.62 -8.96
N VAL A 311 -16.03 -0.60 -8.55
CA VAL A 311 -15.15 -1.77 -8.70
C VAL A 311 -14.78 -2.00 -10.16
N GLY A 312 -13.49 -2.19 -10.41
CA GLY A 312 -12.99 -2.33 -11.77
C GLY A 312 -11.47 -2.25 -11.87
N LYS A 313 -10.98 -2.47 -13.09
CA LYS A 313 -9.55 -2.33 -13.41
C LYS A 313 -9.18 -0.86 -13.39
N ILE A 314 -7.99 -0.56 -12.85
CA ILE A 314 -7.43 0.79 -12.86
C ILE A 314 -6.69 0.97 -14.19
N ASN A 315 -7.00 2.05 -14.90
CA ASN A 315 -6.37 2.44 -16.16
C ASN A 315 -5.34 3.55 -15.95
#